data_AF-A0A7R9C5W5-F1
#
_entry.id   AF-A0A7R9C5W5-F1
#
_cell.length_a   1.000
_cell.length_b   1.000
_cell.length_c   1.000
_cell.angle_alpha   90.00
_cell.angle_beta   90.00
_cell.angle_gamma   90.00
#
_symmetry.space_group_name_H-M   'P 1'
#
loop_
_entity.id
_entity.type
_entity.pdbx_description
1 polymer ?
#
loop_
_entity_poly.entity_id
_entity_poly.type
_entity_poly.pdbx_seq_one_letter_code
_entity_poly.pdbx_strand_id
1 'polypeptide(L)'
;MKNMLYGTGEAEPQNEIVVAQLAQELYNSNLLLLLIQNLNKIEFESKKDVAQIFNNVLRRQIGTRTPTVEYIMAHPDILFTLMRGYEHQEIALNCGTMLRECCRYETLAKI
;
A
#
# COMPACT_ATOMS: atom_id res chain seq x y z
N MET A 1 2.32 -12.63 1.12
CA MET A 1 1.75 -11.41 0.52
C MET A 1 2.55 -10.93 -0.68
N LYS A 2 3.84 -10.56 -0.54
CA LYS A 2 4.68 -10.11 -1.66
C LYS A 2 4.75 -11.08 -2.84
N ASN A 3 4.97 -12.38 -2.60
CA ASN A 3 5.05 -13.38 -3.67
C ASN A 3 3.73 -13.55 -4.45
N MET A 4 2.59 -13.19 -3.84
CA MET A 4 1.29 -13.17 -4.54
C MET A 4 1.19 -11.99 -5.51
N LEU A 5 1.94 -10.90 -5.27
CA LEU A 5 1.94 -9.68 -6.08
C LEU A 5 3.07 -9.65 -7.12
N TYR A 6 4.20 -10.32 -6.86
CA TYR A 6 5.38 -10.26 -7.72
C TYR A 6 5.76 -11.61 -8.36
N GLY A 7 5.11 -12.70 -7.96
CA GLY A 7 5.47 -14.05 -8.39
C GLY A 7 6.78 -14.55 -7.76
N THR A 8 7.02 -15.84 -7.85
CA THR A 8 8.35 -16.46 -7.71
C THR A 8 8.88 -16.75 -9.10
N GLY A 9 10.20 -16.77 -9.30
CA GLY A 9 10.89 -16.76 -10.61
C GLY A 9 10.52 -17.82 -11.67
N GLU A 10 9.50 -18.65 -11.45
CA GLU A 10 8.94 -19.62 -12.40
C GLU A 10 7.41 -19.51 -12.61
N ALA A 11 6.72 -18.49 -12.06
CA ALA A 11 5.26 -18.40 -12.12
C ALA A 11 4.72 -17.45 -13.21
N GLU A 12 3.78 -17.99 -14.00
CA GLU A 12 2.87 -17.39 -14.99
C GLU A 12 2.19 -16.08 -14.56
N PRO A 13 1.59 -15.30 -15.49
CA PRO A 13 1.04 -13.97 -15.23
C PRO A 13 0.18 -13.98 -13.97
N GLN A 14 0.50 -13.06 -13.05
CA GLN A 14 -0.15 -12.86 -11.75
C GLN A 14 -1.64 -13.15 -11.86
N ASN A 15 -2.11 -14.22 -11.20
CA ASN A 15 -3.50 -14.62 -11.28
C ASN A 15 -4.35 -13.46 -10.74
N GLU A 16 -4.97 -12.70 -11.65
CA GLU A 16 -5.66 -11.43 -11.36
C GLU A 16 -6.70 -11.61 -10.23
N ILE A 17 -7.27 -12.80 -10.16
CA ILE A 17 -8.19 -13.26 -9.11
C ILE A 17 -7.52 -13.22 -7.72
N VAL A 18 -6.28 -13.69 -7.61
CA VAL A 18 -5.54 -13.72 -6.34
C VAL A 18 -5.19 -12.31 -5.86
N VAL A 19 -4.81 -11.43 -6.79
CA VAL A 19 -4.55 -10.01 -6.48
C VAL A 19 -5.84 -9.30 -6.07
N ALA A 20 -6.95 -9.61 -6.73
CA ALA A 20 -8.26 -9.07 -6.40
C ALA A 20 -8.72 -9.50 -5.00
N GLN A 21 -8.59 -10.78 -4.66
CA GLN A 21 -8.92 -11.30 -3.33
C GLN A 21 -8.03 -10.70 -2.25
N LEU A 22 -6.71 -10.62 -2.49
CA LEU A 22 -5.79 -9.99 -1.55
C LEU A 22 -6.13 -8.52 -1.32
N ALA A 23 -6.38 -7.76 -2.38
CA ALA A 23 -6.78 -6.35 -2.27
C ALA A 23 -8.09 -6.22 -1.46
N GLN A 24 -9.08 -7.08 -1.72
CA GLN A 24 -10.34 -7.06 -0.99
C GLN A 24 -10.14 -7.32 0.51
N GLU A 25 -9.34 -8.31 0.87
CA GLU A 25 -9.03 -8.62 2.28
C GLU A 25 -8.24 -7.50 2.95
N LEU A 26 -7.32 -6.84 2.23
CA LEU A 26 -6.60 -5.67 2.73
C LEU A 26 -7.54 -4.52 3.11
N TYR A 27 -8.61 -4.32 2.33
CA TYR A 27 -9.63 -3.28 2.61
C TYR A 27 -10.53 -3.70 3.77
N ASN A 28 -11.06 -4.93 3.74
CA ASN A 28 -12.00 -5.43 4.76
C ASN A 28 -11.40 -5.45 6.16
N SER A 29 -10.09 -5.72 6.27
CA SER A 29 -9.38 -5.83 7.54
C SER A 29 -8.68 -4.54 7.98
N ASN A 30 -8.80 -3.45 7.20
CA ASN A 30 -8.02 -2.21 7.40
C ASN A 30 -6.49 -2.46 7.51
N LEU A 31 -5.99 -3.54 6.91
CA LEU A 31 -4.63 -4.02 7.13
C LEU A 31 -3.59 -3.04 6.59
N LEU A 32 -3.90 -2.27 5.54
CA LEU A 32 -3.01 -1.21 5.05
C LEU A 32 -2.68 -0.18 6.14
N LEU A 33 -3.71 0.29 6.86
CA LEU A 33 -3.50 1.25 7.95
C LEU A 33 -2.73 0.61 9.11
N LEU A 34 -3.10 -0.62 9.48
CA LEU A 34 -2.45 -1.34 10.59
C LEU A 34 -0.96 -1.58 10.33
N LEU A 35 -0.60 -1.95 9.10
CA LEU A 35 0.79 -2.15 8.67
C LEU A 35 1.59 -0.85 8.75
N ILE A 36 1.01 0.28 8.35
CA ILE A 36 1.68 1.59 8.42
C ILE A 36 1.85 2.03 9.88
N GLN A 37 0.81 1.88 10.71
CA GLN A 37 0.85 2.24 12.13
C GLN A 37 1.90 1.45 12.93
N ASN A 38 2.16 0.19 12.52
CA ASN A 38 3.11 -0.69 13.19
C ASN A 38 4.40 -0.87 12.39
N LEU A 39 4.66 -0.01 11.40
CA LEU A 39 5.78 -0.18 10.48
C LEU A 39 7.13 -0.19 11.21
N ASN A 40 7.26 0.57 12.30
CA ASN A 40 8.46 0.58 13.15
C ASN A 40 8.78 -0.78 13.78
N LYS A 41 7.75 -1.57 14.12
CA LYS A 41 7.89 -2.90 14.72
C LYS A 41 8.27 -4.00 13.71
N ILE A 42 8.21 -3.70 12.42
CA ILE A 42 8.52 -4.64 11.34
C ILE A 42 10.04 -4.68 11.11
N GLU A 43 10.61 -5.85 10.83
CA GLU A 43 12.03 -5.98 10.52
C GLU A 43 12.45 -5.10 9.35
N PHE A 44 13.70 -4.62 9.38
CA PHE A 44 14.20 -3.61 8.44
C PHE A 44 13.95 -3.96 6.96
N GLU A 45 14.23 -5.20 6.55
CA GLU A 45 14.04 -5.61 5.17
C GLU A 45 12.55 -5.74 4.81
N SER A 46 11.74 -6.24 5.73
CA SER A 46 10.29 -6.38 5.54
C SER A 46 9.53 -5.05 5.48
N LYS A 47 10.09 -3.94 6.00
CA LYS A 47 9.51 -2.60 5.79
C LYS A 47 9.43 -2.23 4.30
N LYS A 48 10.43 -2.64 3.51
CA LYS A 48 10.43 -2.44 2.05
C LYS A 48 9.32 -3.25 1.37
N ASP A 49 9.09 -4.46 1.86
CA ASP A 49 8.02 -5.33 1.35
C ASP A 49 6.64 -4.71 1.58
N VAL A 50 6.41 -4.11 2.76
CA VAL A 50 5.16 -3.38 3.05
C VAL A 50 4.96 -2.23 2.07
N ALA A 51 5.99 -1.41 1.84
CA ALA A 51 5.90 -0.31 0.88
C ALA A 51 5.64 -0.82 -0.55
N GLN A 52 6.27 -1.92 -0.96
CA GLN A 52 6.06 -2.54 -2.26
C GLN A 52 4.64 -3.10 -2.42
N ILE A 53 4.09 -3.73 -1.37
CA ILE A 53 2.72 -4.22 -1.35
C ILE A 53 1.75 -3.06 -1.46
N PHE A 54 1.92 -2.03 -0.61
CA PHE A 54 1.07 -0.83 -0.61
C PHE A 54 1.04 -0.17 -1.99
N ASN A 55 2.21 0.07 -2.59
CA ASN A 55 2.31 0.72 -3.90
C ASN A 55 1.72 -0.14 -5.02
N ASN A 56 1.88 -1.47 -4.95
CA ASN A 56 1.31 -2.36 -5.95
C ASN A 56 -0.22 -2.33 -5.91
N VAL A 57 -0.84 -2.46 -4.73
CA VAL A 57 -2.30 -2.38 -4.63
C VAL A 57 -2.81 -0.96 -4.93
N LEU A 58 -2.06 0.08 -4.61
CA LEU A 58 -2.40 1.47 -4.95
C LEU A 58 -2.50 1.69 -6.46
N ARG A 59 -1.60 1.09 -7.24
CA ARG A 59 -1.58 1.17 -8.71
C ARG A 59 -2.61 0.27 -9.40
N ARG A 60 -3.30 -0.60 -8.65
CA ARG A 60 -4.27 -1.52 -9.21
C ARG A 60 -5.47 -0.77 -9.79
N GLN A 61 -5.84 -1.14 -11.01
CA GLN A 61 -7.01 -0.63 -11.72
C GLN A 61 -7.99 -1.76 -12.06
N ILE A 62 -9.29 -1.45 -12.03
CA ILE A 62 -10.35 -2.32 -12.53
C ILE A 62 -11.16 -1.48 -13.54
N GLY A 63 -10.91 -1.70 -14.83
CA GLY A 63 -11.37 -0.78 -15.86
C GLY A 63 -10.74 0.61 -15.67
N THR A 64 -11.58 1.64 -15.53
CA THR A 64 -11.14 3.03 -15.28
C THR A 64 -11.06 3.38 -13.79
N ARG A 65 -11.45 2.47 -12.89
CA ARG A 65 -11.47 2.71 -11.45
C ARG A 65 -10.16 2.31 -10.80
N THR A 66 -9.81 3.03 -9.74
CA THR A 66 -8.65 2.76 -8.87
C THR A 66 -9.14 2.44 -7.46
N PRO A 67 -9.46 1.18 -7.14
CA PRO A 67 -10.16 0.82 -5.90
C PRO A 67 -9.42 1.24 -4.64
N THR A 68 -8.09 1.14 -4.61
CA THR A 68 -7.29 1.54 -3.45
C THR A 68 -7.31 3.05 -3.24
N VAL A 69 -7.35 3.84 -4.32
CA VAL A 69 -7.47 5.30 -4.22
C VAL A 69 -8.82 5.67 -3.60
N GLU A 70 -9.90 5.06 -4.09
CA GLU A 70 -11.25 5.25 -3.53
C GLU A 70 -11.31 4.85 -2.05
N TYR A 71 -10.66 3.73 -1.69
CA TYR A 71 -10.55 3.28 -0.30
C TYR A 71 -9.80 4.28 0.58
N ILE A 72 -8.68 4.84 0.12
CA ILE A 72 -7.92 5.85 0.88
C ILE A 72 -8.72 7.16 1.01
N MET A 73 -9.49 7.56 -0.01
CA MET A 73 -10.37 8.74 0.10
C MET A 73 -11.42 8.56 1.21
N ALA A 74 -11.93 7.34 1.40
CA ALA A 74 -12.84 7.03 2.50
C ALA A 74 -12.13 6.89 3.86
N HIS A 75 -10.81 6.73 3.88
CA HIS A 75 -9.98 6.51 5.07
C HIS A 75 -8.71 7.39 5.06
N PRO A 76 -8.86 8.74 5.11
CA PRO A 76 -7.73 9.67 4.95
C PRO A 76 -6.68 9.56 6.07
N ASP A 77 -7.01 8.91 7.19
CA ASP A 77 -6.08 8.55 8.27
C ASP A 77 -4.84 7.80 7.78
N ILE A 78 -4.93 7.10 6.66
CA ILE A 78 -3.78 6.46 6.01
C ILE A 78 -2.74 7.51 5.60
N LEU A 79 -3.16 8.60 4.96
CA LEU A 79 -2.27 9.68 4.52
C LEU A 79 -1.66 10.40 5.72
N PHE A 80 -2.48 10.72 6.73
CA PHE A 80 -2.00 11.37 7.95
C PHE A 80 -1.01 10.49 8.74
N THR A 81 -1.23 9.17 8.76
CA THR A 81 -0.30 8.23 9.40
C THR A 81 1.02 8.14 8.63
N LEU A 82 0.98 8.12 7.29
CA LEU A 82 2.19 8.20 6.47
C LEU A 82 2.98 9.50 6.72
N MET A 83 2.29 10.64 6.84
CA MET A 83 2.94 11.93 7.15
C MET A 83 3.59 11.93 8.54
N ARG A 84 2.90 11.45 9.58
CA ARG A 84 3.48 11.29 10.93
C ARG A 84 4.68 10.33 10.94
N GLY A 85 4.76 9.42 9.98
CA GLY A 85 5.92 8.54 9.81
C GLY A 85 7.25 9.27 9.61
N TYR A 86 7.25 10.52 9.16
CA TYR A 86 8.46 11.34 9.04
C TYR A 86 9.09 11.71 10.40
N GLU A 87 8.32 11.65 11.49
CA GLU A 87 8.83 11.86 12.86
C GLU A 87 9.72 10.69 13.33
N HIS A 88 9.68 9.55 12.63
CA HIS A 88 10.41 8.34 12.98
C HIS A 88 11.45 8.02 11.90
N GLN A 89 12.72 8.36 12.16
CA GLN A 89 13.81 8.26 11.18
C GLN A 89 13.93 6.87 10.51
N GLU A 90 13.66 5.81 11.26
CA GLU A 90 13.77 4.41 10.79
C GLU A 90 12.70 3.99 9.75
N ILE A 91 11.56 4.69 9.70
CA ILE A 91 10.48 4.42 8.73
C ILE A 91 10.24 5.58 7.76
N ALA A 92 10.80 6.76 8.00
CA ALA A 92 10.56 7.97 7.20
C ALA A 92 10.72 7.76 5.69
N LEU A 93 11.75 7.02 5.27
CA LEU A 93 11.97 6.73 3.84
C LEU A 93 10.89 5.82 3.24
N ASN A 94 10.43 4.83 3.99
CA ASN A 94 9.35 3.92 3.56
C ASN A 94 8.02 4.67 3.47
N CYS A 95 7.69 5.45 4.50
CA CYS A 95 6.51 6.31 4.52
C CYS A 95 6.53 7.32 3.37
N GLY A 96 7.66 7.98 3.13
CA GLY A 96 7.81 8.90 2.01
C GLY A 96 7.65 8.23 0.64
N THR A 97 8.09 6.98 0.50
CA THR A 97 7.93 6.22 -0.76
C THR A 97 6.46 5.91 -1.03
N MET A 98 5.71 5.50 -0.02
CA MET A 98 4.26 5.27 -0.14
C MET A 98 3.49 6.57 -0.36
N LEU A 99 3.82 7.63 0.39
CA LEU A 99 3.15 8.92 0.30
C LEU A 99 3.34 9.58 -1.07
N ARG A 100 4.57 9.56 -1.61
CA ARG A 100 4.83 10.09 -2.97
C ARG A 100 4.02 9.36 -4.04
N GLU A 101 3.77 8.06 -3.88
CA GLU A 101 2.92 7.31 -4.80
C GLU A 101 1.44 7.71 -4.67
N CYS A 102 0.95 7.97 -3.45
CA CYS A 102 -0.37 8.58 -3.25
C CYS A 102 -0.49 9.92 -3.96
N CYS A 103 0.52 10.79 -3.89
CA CYS A 103 0.51 12.11 -4.52
C CYS A 103 0.44 12.09 -6.06
N ARG A 104 0.61 10.93 -6.70
CA ARG A 104 0.42 10.78 -8.16
C ARG A 104 -1.05 10.81 -8.57
N TYR A 105 -1.96 10.63 -7.61
CA TYR A 105 -3.39 10.72 -7.81
C TYR A 105 -3.89 12.07 -7.32
N GLU A 106 -4.42 12.88 -8.23
CA GLU A 106 -4.89 14.23 -7.93
C GLU A 106 -5.89 14.26 -6.77
N THR A 107 -6.78 13.27 -6.68
CA THR A 107 -7.78 13.18 -5.61
C THR A 107 -7.14 12.97 -4.22
N LEU A 108 -6.05 12.21 -4.13
CA LEU A 108 -5.34 12.00 -2.86
C LEU A 108 -4.43 13.18 -2.53
N ALA A 109 -3.82 13.81 -3.54
CA ALA A 109 -2.96 14.98 -3.35
C ALA A 109 -3.72 16.22 -2.86
N LYS A 110 -5.05 16.26 -3.04
CA LYS A 110 -5.93 17.34 -2.58
C LYS A 110 -6.36 17.22 -1.11
N ILE A 111 -6.16 16.06 -0.49
CA ILE A 111 -6.46 15.81 0.94
C ILE A 111 -5.36 16.44 1.79
#